data_AF-A0A3N5GN30-F1
#
_entry.id   AF-A0A3N5GN30-F1
#
_cell.length_a   1.000
_cell.length_b   1.000
_cell.length_c   1.000
_cell.angle_alpha   90.00
_cell.angle_beta   90.00
_cell.angle_gamma   90.00
#
_symmetry.space_group_name_H-M   'P 1'
#
loop_
_entity.id
_entity.type
_entity.pdbx_description
1 polymer ?
#
loop_
_entity_poly.entity_id
_entity_poly.type
_entity_poly.pdbx_seq_one_letter_code
_entity_poly.pdbx_strand_id
1 'polypeptide(L)'
;MRRTCDRLVAQKRFVLVLLVSALSATQLGGSSVAAQERATIEYRVLATNKTSTMERELNEATEAGYRFQTVMGGETSFGGNEVVVVMSRATGAKARFAYRLLATSKTSTMQKELQGASDAGFHYRGQTVFETALGGHEIVVILERDKDVEEQPYEYKLIATSRTGTLQKELVNAGTSGFEIVGMTVSKTALGGSELVTIMRRLKTP
;
A
#
# COMPACT_ATOMS: atom_id res chain seq x y z
N MET A 1 -8.65 65.66 3.09
CA MET A 1 -7.65 66.55 3.71
C MET A 1 -8.04 66.77 5.17
N ARG A 2 -7.29 66.15 6.12
CA ARG A 2 -7.15 66.47 7.58
C ARG A 2 -8.45 66.49 8.44
N ARG A 3 -8.50 66.26 9.75
CA ARG A 3 -7.74 65.57 10.82
C ARG A 3 -8.68 65.65 12.05
N THR A 4 -8.85 64.55 12.77
CA THR A 4 -8.86 64.37 14.25
C THR A 4 -9.32 65.48 15.24
N CYS A 5 -10.01 65.01 16.30
CA CYS A 5 -10.17 65.56 17.68
C CYS A 5 -11.07 66.81 17.86
N ASP A 6 -11.81 67.04 18.95
CA ASP A 6 -11.74 66.53 20.34
C ASP A 6 -13.02 66.91 21.15
N ARG A 7 -13.23 66.22 22.30
CA ARG A 7 -13.93 66.62 23.56
C ARG A 7 -15.48 66.75 23.61
N LEU A 8 -16.26 65.94 24.35
CA LEU A 8 -16.37 65.55 25.79
C LEU A 8 -17.25 66.51 26.65
N VAL A 9 -18.14 65.91 27.47
CA VAL A 9 -18.84 66.43 28.69
C VAL A 9 -20.17 67.20 28.44
N ALA A 10 -21.33 67.00 29.08
CA ALA A 10 -21.88 66.09 30.10
C ALA A 10 -23.41 66.36 30.21
N GLN A 11 -24.22 65.40 30.70
CA GLN A 11 -25.19 65.70 31.77
C GLN A 11 -25.78 64.43 32.41
N LYS A 12 -25.65 64.37 33.74
CA LYS A 12 -26.17 63.37 34.68
C LYS A 12 -27.62 63.67 35.05
N ARG A 13 -28.50 62.65 35.16
CA ARG A 13 -29.54 62.47 36.21
C ARG A 13 -29.87 60.98 36.32
N PHE A 14 -29.35 60.29 37.33
CA PHE A 14 -29.94 60.02 38.66
C PHE A 14 -30.84 58.76 38.71
N VAL A 15 -30.22 57.68 39.18
CA VAL A 15 -30.72 56.69 40.17
C VAL A 15 -32.00 55.91 39.84
N LEU A 16 -31.82 54.62 39.50
CA LEU A 16 -32.53 53.55 40.20
C LEU A 16 -31.60 52.33 40.31
N VAL A 17 -31.05 52.13 41.50
CA VAL A 17 -30.24 50.97 41.88
C VAL A 17 -31.21 49.83 42.20
N LEU A 18 -31.19 48.76 41.42
CA LEU A 18 -31.69 47.45 41.84
C LEU A 18 -30.51 46.47 41.82
N LEU A 19 -29.98 46.22 43.01
CA LEU A 19 -29.08 45.13 43.33
C LEU A 19 -29.83 43.80 43.19
N VAL A 20 -29.50 43.02 42.17
CA VAL A 20 -29.69 41.56 42.18
C VAL A 20 -28.36 40.93 41.82
N SER A 21 -27.56 40.68 42.84
CA SER A 21 -26.42 39.77 42.79
C SER A 21 -26.94 38.33 42.89
N ALA A 22 -26.87 37.58 41.80
CA ALA A 22 -27.00 36.12 41.85
C ALA A 22 -26.22 35.44 40.72
N LEU A 23 -25.18 34.72 41.14
CA LEU A 23 -24.67 33.46 40.60
C LEU A 23 -24.04 33.45 39.20
N SER A 24 -22.71 33.38 39.22
CA SER A 24 -21.86 32.87 38.15
C SER A 24 -22.35 31.51 37.64
N ALA A 25 -22.56 31.41 36.33
CA ALA A 25 -22.53 30.13 35.61
C ALA A 25 -21.60 30.29 34.40
N THR A 26 -20.31 30.14 34.64
CA THR A 26 -19.31 29.90 33.60
C THR A 26 -19.66 28.57 32.94
N GLN A 27 -20.35 28.61 31.80
CA GLN A 27 -20.55 27.44 30.97
C GLN A 27 -19.23 27.12 30.26
N LEU A 28 -18.41 26.29 30.92
CA LEU A 28 -17.43 25.44 30.27
C LEU A 28 -18.20 24.43 29.41
N GLY A 29 -18.56 24.85 28.19
CA GLY A 29 -19.05 23.96 27.14
C GLY A 29 -17.92 23.02 26.78
N GLY A 30 -18.05 21.76 27.22
CA GLY A 30 -17.02 20.74 27.13
C GLY A 30 -16.51 20.54 25.71
N SER A 31 -15.19 20.54 25.57
CA SER A 31 -14.53 19.86 24.47
C SER A 31 -15.00 18.41 24.51
N SER A 32 -15.91 18.03 23.61
CA SER A 32 -16.14 16.63 23.33
C SER A 32 -14.84 16.09 22.76
N VAL A 33 -14.00 15.51 23.60
CA VAL A 33 -13.06 14.49 23.17
C VAL A 33 -13.95 13.35 22.71
N ALA A 34 -14.39 13.39 21.45
CA ALA A 34 -14.82 12.18 20.78
C ALA A 34 -13.62 11.24 20.95
N ALA A 35 -13.78 10.26 21.83
CA ALA A 35 -12.83 9.17 21.95
C ALA A 35 -12.71 8.63 20.53
N GLN A 36 -11.59 8.92 19.86
CA GLN A 36 -11.31 8.33 18.57
C GLN A 36 -11.13 6.86 18.87
N GLU A 37 -12.24 6.11 18.74
CA GLU A 37 -12.29 4.67 18.89
C GLU A 37 -11.17 4.16 18.00
N ARG A 38 -10.11 3.63 18.62
CA ARG A 38 -8.96 3.15 17.87
C ARG A 38 -9.51 2.07 16.96
N ALA A 39 -9.48 2.33 15.65
CA ALA A 39 -9.96 1.36 14.68
C ALA A 39 -9.28 0.02 14.96
N THR A 40 -10.07 -0.98 15.33
CA THR A 40 -9.54 -2.31 15.58
C THR A 40 -9.06 -2.88 14.26
N ILE A 41 -7.84 -3.41 14.25
CA ILE A 41 -7.26 -4.08 13.09
C ILE A 41 -7.48 -5.57 13.26
N GLU A 42 -8.22 -6.17 12.35
CA GLU A 42 -8.37 -7.61 12.23
C GLU A 42 -7.36 -8.14 11.20
N TYR A 43 -6.74 -9.28 11.51
CA TYR A 43 -5.77 -9.94 10.64
C TYR A 43 -6.34 -11.26 10.13
N ARG A 44 -5.99 -11.60 8.89
CA ARG A 44 -6.29 -12.89 8.27
C ARG A 44 -5.02 -13.44 7.62
N VAL A 45 -4.77 -14.72 7.82
CA VAL A 45 -3.67 -15.45 7.19
C VAL A 45 -4.25 -16.39 6.15
N LEU A 46 -3.69 -16.35 4.94
CA LEU A 46 -3.96 -17.27 3.85
C LEU A 46 -2.70 -18.09 3.61
N ALA A 47 -2.82 -19.40 3.42
CA ALA A 47 -1.68 -20.28 3.22
C ALA A 47 -2.04 -21.36 2.20
N THR A 48 -1.24 -21.51 1.14
CA THR A 48 -1.48 -22.53 0.12
C THR A 48 -0.21 -22.89 -0.65
N ASN A 49 -0.19 -24.10 -1.19
CA ASN A 49 0.84 -24.57 -2.12
C ASN A 49 0.45 -24.38 -3.60
N LYS A 50 -0.68 -23.73 -3.89
CA LYS A 50 -1.18 -23.47 -5.26
C LYS A 50 -1.47 -22.00 -5.51
N THR A 51 -0.77 -21.41 -6.47
CA THR A 51 -0.92 -19.98 -6.84
C THR A 51 -2.33 -19.61 -7.30
N SER A 52 -3.01 -20.48 -8.07
CA SER A 52 -4.40 -20.24 -8.48
C SER A 52 -5.39 -20.22 -7.31
N THR A 53 -5.14 -21.01 -6.27
CA THR A 53 -5.90 -20.96 -5.02
C THR A 53 -5.66 -19.64 -4.30
N MET A 54 -4.42 -19.16 -4.23
CA MET A 54 -4.07 -17.92 -3.54
C MET A 54 -4.72 -16.69 -4.19
N GLU A 55 -4.77 -16.59 -5.52
CA GLU A 55 -5.46 -15.48 -6.19
C GLU A 55 -6.94 -15.43 -5.83
N ARG A 56 -7.62 -16.58 -5.86
CA ARG A 56 -9.03 -16.68 -5.48
C ARG A 56 -9.23 -16.26 -4.02
N GLU A 57 -8.43 -16.79 -3.10
CA GLU A 57 -8.55 -16.50 -1.66
C GLU A 57 -8.28 -15.03 -1.31
N LEU A 58 -7.32 -14.40 -2.00
CA LEU A 58 -7.06 -12.96 -1.86
C LEU A 58 -8.27 -12.12 -2.28
N ASN A 59 -8.89 -12.47 -3.40
CA ASN A 59 -10.10 -11.78 -3.86
C ASN A 59 -11.30 -12.09 -2.95
N GLU A 60 -11.49 -13.32 -2.48
CA GLU A 60 -12.53 -13.62 -1.49
C GLU A 60 -12.34 -12.82 -0.18
N ALA A 61 -11.10 -12.68 0.28
CA ALA A 61 -10.79 -11.90 1.47
C ALA A 61 -11.02 -10.39 1.26
N THR A 62 -10.74 -9.85 0.07
CA THR A 62 -10.96 -8.43 -0.21
C THR A 62 -12.44 -8.06 -0.35
N GLU A 63 -13.29 -9.00 -0.78
CA GLU A 63 -14.75 -8.81 -0.70
C GLU A 63 -15.23 -8.68 0.76
N ALA A 64 -14.49 -9.23 1.73
CA ALA A 64 -14.70 -9.00 3.16
C ALA A 64 -13.96 -7.76 3.71
N GLY A 65 -13.38 -6.92 2.85
CA GLY A 65 -12.69 -5.69 3.23
C GLY A 65 -11.23 -5.87 3.69
N TYR A 66 -10.67 -7.07 3.58
CA TYR A 66 -9.25 -7.30 3.85
C TYR A 66 -8.36 -6.77 2.72
N ARG A 67 -7.21 -6.20 3.11
CA ARG A 67 -6.17 -5.73 2.20
C ARG A 67 -4.85 -6.44 2.50
N PHE A 68 -4.15 -6.80 1.43
CA PHE A 68 -2.80 -7.34 1.46
C PHE A 68 -1.83 -6.49 2.30
N GLN A 69 -1.08 -7.17 3.18
CA GLN A 69 -0.01 -6.58 3.98
C GLN A 69 1.36 -7.09 3.56
N THR A 70 1.56 -8.41 3.59
CA THR A 70 2.85 -9.03 3.29
C THR A 70 2.68 -10.48 2.85
N VAL A 71 3.70 -11.02 2.18
CA VAL A 71 3.76 -12.41 1.70
C VAL A 71 5.12 -13.02 2.03
N MET A 72 5.11 -14.31 2.34
CA MET A 72 6.31 -15.13 2.48
C MET A 72 6.06 -16.49 1.85
N GLY A 73 7.00 -16.94 1.02
CA GLY A 73 7.09 -18.27 0.49
C GLY A 73 8.19 -19.02 1.23
N GLY A 74 7.98 -20.29 1.49
CA GLY A 74 8.97 -21.12 2.17
C GLY A 74 8.38 -22.41 2.72
N GLU A 75 9.23 -23.17 3.38
CA GLU A 75 8.83 -24.40 4.06
C GLU A 75 8.29 -24.09 5.46
N THR A 76 7.08 -24.53 5.76
CA THR A 76 6.48 -24.48 7.10
C THR A 76 6.38 -25.88 7.70
N SER A 77 6.47 -25.96 9.03
CA SER A 77 6.56 -27.25 9.75
C SER A 77 5.35 -28.18 9.55
N PHE A 78 4.21 -27.65 9.12
CA PHE A 78 2.98 -28.43 8.90
C PHE A 78 2.45 -28.35 7.46
N GLY A 79 2.80 -27.31 6.69
CA GLY A 79 2.31 -27.08 5.33
C GLY A 79 3.28 -27.50 4.22
N GLY A 80 4.54 -27.81 4.56
CA GLY A 80 5.60 -28.01 3.57
C GLY A 80 5.89 -26.70 2.82
N ASN A 81 6.19 -26.78 1.53
CA ASN A 81 6.43 -25.59 0.70
C ASN A 81 5.13 -24.88 0.36
N GLU A 82 4.93 -23.70 0.95
CA GLU A 82 3.71 -22.92 0.76
C GLU A 82 3.99 -21.41 0.63
N VAL A 83 2.98 -20.70 0.12
CA VAL A 83 2.89 -19.24 0.11
C VAL A 83 1.94 -18.83 1.21
N VAL A 84 2.43 -18.03 2.15
CA VAL A 84 1.69 -17.46 3.26
C VAL A 84 1.50 -15.97 3.03
N VAL A 85 0.26 -15.50 3.06
CA VAL A 85 -0.11 -14.09 2.93
C VAL A 85 -0.79 -13.62 4.21
N VAL A 86 -0.37 -12.47 4.71
CA VAL A 86 -1.08 -11.75 5.78
C VAL A 86 -1.87 -10.62 5.16
N MET A 87 -3.15 -10.54 5.51
CA MET A 87 -4.04 -9.45 5.18
C MET A 87 -4.57 -8.81 6.45
N SER A 88 -4.98 -7.55 6.36
CA SER A 88 -5.63 -6.86 7.46
C SER A 88 -6.80 -6.02 7.00
N ARG A 89 -7.72 -5.73 7.91
CA ARG A 89 -8.79 -4.74 7.72
C ARG A 89 -8.98 -3.93 8.99
N ALA A 90 -9.32 -2.66 8.82
CA ALA A 90 -9.91 -1.88 9.88
C ALA A 90 -11.40 -2.20 10.00
N THR A 91 -11.97 -2.07 11.19
CA THR A 91 -13.43 -2.17 11.39
C THR A 91 -14.16 -1.24 10.42
N GLY A 92 -15.13 -1.78 9.66
CA GLY A 92 -15.90 -1.04 8.67
C GLY A 92 -15.21 -0.84 7.31
N ALA A 93 -14.03 -1.43 7.07
CA ALA A 93 -13.40 -1.42 5.76
C ALA A 93 -14.30 -2.06 4.68
N LYS A 94 -14.35 -1.44 3.50
CA LYS A 94 -15.14 -1.90 2.36
C LYS A 94 -14.27 -2.67 1.37
N ALA A 95 -14.91 -3.51 0.56
CA ALA A 95 -14.28 -4.12 -0.61
C ALA A 95 -13.89 -3.03 -1.61
N ARG A 96 -12.58 -2.90 -1.86
CA ARG A 96 -12.01 -1.85 -2.73
C ARG A 96 -10.96 -2.39 -3.69
N PHE A 97 -10.23 -3.43 -3.29
CA PHE A 97 -9.11 -3.92 -4.07
C PHE A 97 -9.52 -5.12 -4.93
N ALA A 98 -8.74 -5.39 -5.97
CA ALA A 98 -8.72 -6.65 -6.70
C ALA A 98 -7.29 -7.15 -6.79
N TYR A 99 -7.09 -8.45 -6.71
CA TYR A 99 -5.76 -9.06 -6.74
C TYR A 99 -5.57 -9.93 -7.98
N ARG A 100 -4.35 -9.91 -8.50
CA ARG A 100 -3.88 -10.84 -9.55
C ARG A 100 -2.53 -11.40 -9.14
N LEU A 101 -2.30 -12.67 -9.40
CA LEU A 101 -1.02 -13.32 -9.19
C LEU A 101 -0.35 -13.60 -10.53
N LEU A 102 0.94 -13.31 -10.57
CA LEU A 102 1.83 -13.77 -11.63
C LEU A 102 2.76 -14.80 -11.00
N ALA A 103 2.91 -15.95 -11.66
CA ALA A 103 3.76 -17.02 -11.20
C ALA A 103 4.64 -17.46 -12.38
N THR A 104 5.96 -17.25 -12.26
CA THR A 104 6.88 -17.52 -13.36
C THR A 104 8.29 -17.80 -12.88
N SER A 105 9.00 -18.63 -13.65
CA SER A 105 10.42 -18.95 -13.46
C SER A 105 11.34 -18.16 -14.41
N LYS A 106 10.79 -17.35 -15.33
CA LYS A 106 11.55 -16.62 -16.35
C LYS A 106 11.40 -15.12 -16.18
N THR A 107 12.51 -14.42 -15.95
CA THR A 107 12.58 -12.95 -15.82
C THR A 107 11.96 -12.22 -17.02
N SER A 108 12.21 -12.68 -18.25
CA SER A 108 11.64 -12.04 -19.45
C SER A 108 10.12 -12.23 -19.59
N THR A 109 9.60 -13.37 -19.13
CA THR A 109 8.16 -13.60 -19.01
C THR A 109 7.57 -12.69 -17.95
N MET A 110 8.21 -12.59 -16.78
CA MET A 110 7.76 -11.73 -15.69
C MET A 110 7.60 -10.26 -16.11
N GLN A 111 8.59 -9.69 -16.83
CA GLN A 111 8.47 -8.31 -17.27
C GLN A 111 7.27 -8.10 -18.21
N LYS A 112 7.04 -9.03 -19.14
CA LYS A 112 5.90 -8.97 -20.07
C LYS A 112 4.57 -9.09 -19.34
N GLU A 113 4.48 -9.99 -18.38
CA GLU A 113 3.27 -10.20 -17.58
C GLU A 113 2.97 -9.01 -16.67
N LEU A 114 4.01 -8.44 -16.04
CA LEU A 114 3.88 -7.19 -15.27
C LEU A 114 3.39 -6.05 -16.14
N GLN A 115 3.92 -5.91 -17.35
CA GLN A 115 3.47 -4.87 -18.27
C GLN A 115 2.01 -5.07 -18.65
N GLY A 116 1.62 -6.28 -19.07
CA GLY A 116 0.23 -6.59 -19.43
C GLY A 116 -0.75 -6.43 -18.27
N ALA A 117 -0.32 -6.74 -17.04
CA ALA A 117 -1.13 -6.51 -15.85
C ALA A 117 -1.26 -5.02 -15.53
N SER A 118 -0.19 -4.24 -15.71
CA SER A 118 -0.21 -2.80 -15.54
C SER A 118 -1.11 -2.10 -16.54
N ASP A 119 -1.12 -2.56 -17.79
CA ASP A 119 -2.02 -2.05 -18.82
C ASP A 119 -3.50 -2.37 -18.48
N ALA A 120 -3.75 -3.36 -17.61
CA ALA A 120 -5.06 -3.69 -17.05
C ALA A 120 -5.35 -3.02 -15.68
N GLY A 121 -4.48 -2.12 -15.22
CA GLY A 121 -4.61 -1.38 -13.97
C GLY A 121 -4.17 -2.14 -12.71
N PHE A 122 -3.48 -3.29 -12.86
CA PHE A 122 -2.92 -4.02 -11.72
C PHE A 122 -1.44 -3.67 -11.54
N HIS A 123 -1.05 -3.34 -10.31
CA HIS A 123 0.29 -2.87 -10.02
C HIS A 123 0.98 -3.69 -8.93
N TYR A 124 2.30 -3.75 -9.00
CA TYR A 124 3.13 -4.49 -8.06
C TYR A 124 2.80 -4.12 -6.61
N ARG A 125 2.54 -5.14 -5.78
CA ARG A 125 2.22 -4.97 -4.36
C ARG A 125 3.15 -5.77 -3.44
N GLY A 126 3.56 -6.96 -3.86
CA GLY A 126 4.49 -7.80 -3.11
C GLY A 126 4.95 -8.97 -3.95
N GLN A 127 5.96 -9.69 -3.47
CA GLN A 127 6.46 -10.87 -4.15
C GLN A 127 7.07 -11.85 -3.17
N THR A 128 7.15 -13.10 -3.60
CA THR A 128 7.92 -14.12 -2.91
C THR A 128 8.46 -15.17 -3.87
N VAL A 129 9.32 -16.05 -3.35
CA VAL A 129 9.81 -17.22 -4.06
C VAL A 129 9.47 -18.42 -3.20
N PHE A 130 8.95 -19.47 -3.83
CA PHE A 130 8.77 -20.75 -3.15
C PHE A 130 9.13 -21.90 -4.07
N GLU A 131 9.38 -23.05 -3.47
CA GLU A 131 9.64 -24.28 -4.20
C GLU A 131 8.32 -24.98 -4.53
N THR A 132 8.08 -25.22 -5.81
CA THR A 132 6.94 -25.98 -6.30
C THR A 132 7.09 -27.45 -5.94
N ALA A 133 5.97 -28.17 -5.82
CA ALA A 133 5.96 -29.60 -5.52
C ALA A 133 6.75 -30.48 -6.53
N LEU A 134 7.08 -29.95 -7.70
CA LEU A 134 7.87 -30.62 -8.75
C LEU A 134 9.37 -30.24 -8.72
N GLY A 135 9.85 -29.59 -7.65
CA GLY A 135 11.28 -29.29 -7.45
C GLY A 135 11.80 -28.07 -8.22
N GLY A 136 10.90 -27.16 -8.64
CA GLY A 136 11.27 -25.91 -9.30
C GLY A 136 11.02 -24.70 -8.42
N HIS A 137 11.87 -23.67 -8.49
CA HIS A 137 11.61 -22.38 -7.84
C HIS A 137 10.73 -21.51 -8.73
N GLU A 138 9.67 -20.98 -8.15
CA GLU A 138 8.75 -20.08 -8.83
C GLU A 138 8.69 -18.74 -8.09
N ILE A 139 8.77 -17.66 -8.86
CA ILE A 139 8.56 -16.32 -8.33
C ILE A 139 7.09 -16.02 -8.45
N VAL A 140 6.47 -15.69 -7.32
CA VAL A 140 5.08 -15.25 -7.23
C VAL A 140 5.08 -13.75 -6.99
N VAL A 141 4.45 -13.00 -7.88
CA VAL A 141 4.23 -11.56 -7.73
C VAL A 141 2.74 -11.32 -7.49
N ILE A 142 2.43 -10.63 -6.41
CA ILE A 142 1.08 -10.18 -6.07
C ILE A 142 0.89 -8.77 -6.60
N LEU A 143 -0.13 -8.60 -7.42
CA LEU A 143 -0.54 -7.32 -7.98
C LEU A 143 -1.88 -6.89 -7.36
N GLU A 144 -2.02 -5.60 -7.13
CA GLU A 144 -3.21 -4.97 -6.57
C GLU A 144 -3.75 -3.96 -7.57
N ARG A 145 -5.06 -3.91 -7.73
CA ARG A 145 -5.78 -2.83 -8.41
C ARG A 145 -6.77 -2.21 -7.45
N ASP A 146 -6.81 -0.89 -7.42
CA ASP A 146 -7.86 -0.13 -6.74
C ASP A 146 -9.08 -0.02 -7.66
N LYS A 147 -10.26 -0.45 -7.20
CA LYS A 147 -11.51 -0.37 -7.99
C LYS A 147 -12.11 1.04 -7.97
N ASP A 148 -11.72 1.88 -7.01
CA ASP A 148 -12.29 3.22 -6.80
C ASP A 148 -11.48 4.32 -7.50
N VAL A 149 -10.30 3.99 -8.05
CA VAL A 149 -9.38 4.94 -8.66
C VAL A 149 -8.93 4.41 -10.02
N GLU A 150 -9.01 5.26 -11.04
CA GLU A 150 -8.35 4.97 -12.31
C GLU A 150 -6.86 5.30 -12.16
N GLU A 151 -6.05 4.27 -12.02
CA GLU A 151 -4.60 4.41 -11.90
C GLU A 151 -3.93 4.46 -13.28
N GLN A 152 -2.94 5.34 -13.42
CA GLN A 152 -2.14 5.40 -14.64
C GLN A 152 -1.26 4.15 -14.75
N PRO A 153 -1.16 3.53 -15.94
CA PRO A 153 -0.29 2.38 -16.12
C PRO A 153 1.17 2.76 -15.86
N TYR A 154 1.92 1.81 -15.32
CA TYR A 154 3.36 1.88 -15.22
C TYR A 154 4.03 1.17 -16.39
N GLU A 155 5.20 1.65 -16.76
CA GLU A 155 6.19 0.90 -17.53
C GLU A 155 7.06 0.10 -16.55
N TYR A 156 7.14 -1.22 -16.73
CA TYR A 156 7.98 -2.09 -15.91
C TYR A 156 9.30 -2.42 -16.57
N LYS A 157 10.37 -2.41 -15.78
CA LYS A 157 11.72 -2.81 -16.19
C LYS A 157 12.33 -3.73 -15.15
N LEU A 158 12.83 -4.88 -15.61
CA LEU A 158 13.56 -5.82 -14.78
C LEU A 158 15.05 -5.75 -15.11
N ILE A 159 15.88 -5.63 -14.07
CA ILE A 159 17.33 -5.78 -14.17
C ILE A 159 17.69 -7.08 -13.48
N ALA A 160 18.21 -8.03 -14.26
CA ALA A 160 18.68 -9.30 -13.75
C ALA A 160 20.19 -9.42 -13.92
N THR A 161 20.90 -9.82 -12.87
CA THR A 161 22.35 -9.98 -12.90
C THR A 161 22.83 -11.11 -12.00
N SER A 162 23.76 -11.92 -12.51
CA SER A 162 24.55 -12.86 -11.70
C SER A 162 25.81 -12.21 -11.11
N ARG A 163 26.11 -10.95 -11.46
CA ARG A 163 27.28 -10.20 -10.98
C ARG A 163 26.83 -8.86 -10.38
N THR A 164 26.81 -8.79 -9.05
CA THR A 164 26.39 -7.59 -8.32
C THR A 164 27.28 -6.37 -8.56
N GLY A 165 28.51 -6.57 -9.06
CA GLY A 165 29.46 -5.48 -9.34
C GLY A 165 29.01 -4.48 -10.42
N THR A 166 28.09 -4.85 -11.33
CA THR A 166 27.52 -3.91 -12.32
C THR A 166 26.16 -3.35 -11.91
N LEU A 167 25.53 -3.92 -10.88
CA LEU A 167 24.16 -3.60 -10.50
C LEU A 167 23.98 -2.12 -10.14
N GLN A 168 24.92 -1.54 -9.38
CA GLN A 168 24.85 -0.13 -9.00
C GLN A 168 24.77 0.77 -10.23
N LYS A 169 25.61 0.53 -11.25
CA LYS A 169 25.60 1.31 -12.49
C LYS A 169 24.28 1.17 -13.25
N GLU A 170 23.76 -0.04 -13.33
CA GLU A 170 22.50 -0.34 -14.02
C GLU A 170 21.30 0.31 -13.32
N LEU A 171 21.24 0.23 -11.99
CA LEU A 171 20.21 0.87 -11.18
C LEU A 171 20.28 2.39 -11.27
N VAL A 172 21.48 2.98 -11.24
CA VAL A 172 21.66 4.43 -11.44
C VAL A 172 21.14 4.85 -12.82
N ASN A 173 21.49 4.13 -13.87
CA ASN A 173 21.01 4.43 -15.23
C ASN A 173 19.48 4.29 -15.36
N ALA A 174 18.86 3.34 -14.67
CA ALA A 174 17.41 3.20 -14.65
C ALA A 174 16.75 4.33 -13.84
N GLY A 175 17.33 4.71 -12.70
CA GLY A 175 16.88 5.82 -11.88
C GLY A 175 16.94 7.16 -12.62
N THR A 176 17.99 7.43 -13.39
CA THR A 176 18.07 8.64 -14.24
C THR A 176 17.02 8.64 -15.35
N SER A 177 16.51 7.47 -15.72
CA SER A 177 15.38 7.31 -16.66
C SER A 177 14.01 7.37 -15.96
N GLY A 178 13.97 7.69 -14.67
CA GLY A 178 12.75 7.86 -13.88
C GLY A 178 12.19 6.57 -13.28
N PHE A 179 12.91 5.46 -13.32
CA PHE A 179 12.46 4.21 -12.71
C PHE A 179 12.74 4.19 -11.20
N GLU A 180 11.73 3.82 -10.42
CA GLU A 180 11.83 3.49 -8.99
C GLU A 180 11.92 1.97 -8.79
N ILE A 181 12.63 1.53 -7.75
CA ILE A 181 12.68 0.12 -7.34
C ILE A 181 11.43 -0.19 -6.53
N VAL A 182 10.73 -1.27 -6.87
CA VAL A 182 9.55 -1.74 -6.13
C VAL A 182 9.74 -3.14 -5.54
N GLY A 183 10.65 -3.92 -6.10
CA GLY A 183 10.92 -5.28 -5.61
C GLY A 183 12.33 -5.73 -5.95
N MET A 184 12.83 -6.67 -5.17
CA MET A 184 14.09 -7.37 -5.43
C MET A 184 13.96 -8.82 -4.98
N THR A 185 14.40 -9.75 -5.83
CA THR A 185 14.31 -11.19 -5.57
C THR A 185 15.52 -11.91 -6.16
N VAL A 186 15.67 -13.20 -5.84
CA VAL A 186 16.61 -14.09 -6.50
C VAL A 186 15.82 -15.06 -7.36
N SER A 187 16.21 -15.19 -8.63
CA SER A 187 15.65 -16.17 -9.56
C SER A 187 16.71 -17.22 -9.94
N LYS A 188 16.26 -18.30 -10.57
CA LYS A 188 17.15 -19.22 -11.28
C LYS A 188 17.23 -18.80 -12.74
N THR A 189 18.45 -18.66 -13.23
CA THR A 189 18.75 -18.50 -14.65
C THR A 189 18.36 -19.75 -15.44
N ALA A 190 18.15 -19.62 -16.75
CA ALA A 190 17.84 -20.73 -17.64
C ALA A 190 18.93 -21.84 -17.67
N LEU A 191 20.15 -21.53 -17.22
CA LEU A 191 21.29 -22.46 -17.13
C LEU A 191 21.55 -22.98 -15.70
N GLY A 192 20.62 -22.78 -14.76
CA GLY A 192 20.68 -23.32 -13.40
C GLY A 192 21.47 -22.50 -12.37
N GLY A 193 22.13 -21.41 -12.79
CA GLY A 193 22.74 -20.42 -11.87
C GLY A 193 21.68 -19.54 -11.20
N SER A 194 22.04 -18.84 -10.12
CA SER A 194 21.19 -17.83 -9.49
C SER A 194 21.45 -16.43 -10.07
N GLU A 195 20.41 -15.62 -10.20
CA GLU A 195 20.52 -14.20 -10.55
C GLU A 195 19.71 -13.36 -9.58
N LEU A 196 20.22 -12.16 -9.26
CA LEU A 196 19.47 -11.15 -8.56
C LEU A 196 18.60 -10.42 -9.59
N VAL A 197 17.30 -10.32 -9.33
CA VAL A 197 16.34 -9.59 -10.16
C VAL A 197 15.80 -8.41 -9.38
N THR A 198 16.00 -7.21 -9.90
CA THR A 198 15.36 -5.99 -9.41
C THR A 198 14.17 -5.66 -10.30
N ILE A 199 13.01 -5.45 -9.69
CA ILE A 199 11.78 -5.02 -10.34
C ILE A 199 11.66 -3.52 -10.15
N MET A 200 11.57 -2.81 -11.26
CA MET A 200 11.45 -1.36 -11.28
C MET A 200 10.22 -0.93 -12.08
N ARG A 201 9.70 0.24 -11.78
CA ARG A 201 8.60 0.85 -12.54
C ARG A 201 8.77 2.35 -12.68
N ARG A 202 8.08 2.94 -13.67
CA ARG A 202 7.85 4.39 -13.78
C ARG A 202 6.46 4.62 -14.37
N LEU A 203 5.86 5.78 -14.13
CA LEU A 203 4.60 6.11 -14.81
C LEU A 203 4.81 6.02 -16.32
N LYS A 204 3.90 5.34 -17.02
CA LYS A 204 3.95 5.21 -18.47
C LYS A 204 3.55 6.55 -19.08
N THR A 205 4.48 7.15 -19.80
CA THR A 205 4.16 8.36 -20.57
C THR A 205 3.16 8.00 -21.68
N PRO A 206 2.11 8.81 -21.90
CA PRO A 206 1.15 8.60 -22.99
C PRO A 206 1.80 8.65 -24.38
#